data_AF-A0A932TWQ9-F1
#
_entry.id   AF-A0A932TWQ9-F1
#
_cell.length_a   1.000
_cell.length_b   1.000
_cell.length_c   1.000
_cell.angle_alpha   90.00
_cell.angle_beta   90.00
_cell.angle_gamma   90.00
#
_symmetry.space_group_name_H-M   'P 1'
#
loop_
_entity.id
_entity.type
_entity.pdbx_description
1 polymer ?
#
loop_
_entity_poly.entity_id
_entity_poly.type
_entity_poly.pdbx_seq_one_letter_code
_entity_poly.pdbx_strand_id
1 'polypeptide(L)'
;AEDAVFGHPAQRVGGVSSMPLWVYLLGPKRAKELLFTAKLIDAKEAERIGLINRAVPGAKLEETVLELAEQMAQVPADGLKMNKEALNTAIEIMANLDAAFRYHSHMNAMSRLRERSEGSSLTALLRKER
;
A
#
# COMPACT_ATOMS: atom_id res chain seq x y z
N ALA A 1 -0.10 -7.11 -13.01
CA ALA A 1 -0.89 -7.76 -14.06
C ALA A 1 -2.37 -7.44 -13.84
N GLU A 2 -3.20 -7.50 -14.88
CA GLU A 2 -4.64 -7.16 -14.83
C GLU A 2 -5.46 -8.06 -13.88
N ASP A 3 -4.99 -9.28 -13.63
CA ASP A 3 -5.56 -10.26 -12.70
C ASP A 3 -5.12 -10.05 -11.25
N ALA A 4 -4.27 -9.06 -10.98
CA ALA A 4 -3.84 -8.74 -9.62
C ALA A 4 -4.96 -8.11 -8.80
N VAL A 5 -4.96 -8.41 -7.51
CA VAL A 5 -5.94 -7.92 -6.53
C VAL A 5 -5.21 -7.15 -5.43
N PHE A 6 -5.71 -5.95 -5.10
CA PHE A 6 -5.09 -5.04 -4.15
C PHE A 6 -6.04 -4.71 -2.99
N GLY A 7 -5.48 -4.46 -1.81
CA GLY A 7 -6.23 -4.03 -0.64
C GLY A 7 -5.50 -4.29 0.67
N HIS A 8 -6.21 -4.14 1.79
CA HIS A 8 -5.68 -4.44 3.13
C HIS A 8 -6.65 -5.36 3.90
N PRO A 9 -6.72 -6.66 3.56
CA PRO A 9 -7.71 -7.58 4.13
C PRO A 9 -7.59 -7.75 5.65
N ALA A 10 -6.42 -7.45 6.23
CA ALA A 10 -6.20 -7.45 7.69
C ALA A 10 -7.15 -6.49 8.46
N GLN A 11 -7.76 -5.50 7.80
CA GLN A 11 -8.80 -4.66 8.41
C GLN A 11 -10.01 -5.48 8.88
N ARG A 12 -10.32 -6.61 8.21
CA ARG A 12 -11.48 -7.47 8.57
C ARG A 12 -11.35 -8.12 9.94
N VAL A 13 -10.12 -8.31 10.40
CA VAL A 13 -9.80 -8.91 11.70
C VAL A 13 -9.52 -7.85 12.78
N GLY A 14 -9.72 -6.57 12.45
CA GLY A 14 -9.53 -5.44 13.36
C GLY A 14 -8.11 -4.87 13.36
N GLY A 15 -7.25 -5.29 12.43
CA GLY A 15 -5.90 -4.77 12.28
C GLY A 15 -5.88 -3.35 11.71
N VAL A 16 -5.04 -2.48 12.26
CA VAL A 16 -4.77 -1.15 11.69
C VAL A 16 -3.89 -1.31 10.43
N SER A 17 -3.93 -0.34 9.51
CA SER A 17 -3.05 -0.41 8.35
C SER A 17 -1.59 -0.40 8.83
N SER A 18 -0.75 -1.26 8.26
CA SER A 18 0.66 -1.33 8.68
C SER A 18 1.47 -0.08 8.30
N MET A 19 1.00 0.69 7.32
CA MET A 19 1.68 1.87 6.79
C MET A 19 0.70 3.06 6.66
N PRO A 20 1.10 4.30 7.00
CA PRO A 20 0.28 5.50 6.84
C PRO A 20 0.21 6.04 5.39
N LEU A 21 0.82 5.34 4.42
CA LEU A 21 0.97 5.83 3.05
C LEU A 21 -0.32 5.82 2.22
N TRP A 22 -1.37 5.12 2.65
CA TRP A 22 -2.65 5.06 1.93
C TRP A 22 -3.26 6.45 1.68
N VAL A 23 -3.22 7.32 2.69
CA VAL A 23 -3.74 8.69 2.59
C VAL A 23 -2.86 9.54 1.70
N TYR A 24 -1.54 9.35 1.77
CA TYR A 24 -0.59 10.06 0.91
C TYR A 24 -0.80 9.72 -0.57
N LEU A 25 -0.99 8.43 -0.89
CA LEU A 25 -1.12 7.96 -2.27
C LEU A 25 -2.52 8.22 -2.87
N LEU A 26 -3.59 8.01 -2.10
CA LEU A 26 -4.97 8.01 -2.63
C LEU A 26 -5.82 9.21 -2.19
N GLY A 27 -5.27 10.06 -1.32
CA GLY A 27 -6.03 11.05 -0.58
C GLY A 27 -6.98 10.42 0.46
N PRO A 28 -7.60 11.25 1.31
CA PRO A 28 -8.34 10.78 2.48
C PRO A 28 -9.63 10.02 2.12
N LYS A 29 -10.28 10.34 1.00
CA LYS A 29 -11.58 9.74 0.64
C LYS A 29 -11.43 8.27 0.24
N ARG A 30 -10.57 7.98 -0.73
CA ARG A 30 -10.35 6.62 -1.23
C ARG A 30 -9.61 5.75 -0.23
N ALA A 31 -8.63 6.31 0.48
CA ALA A 31 -7.95 5.59 1.56
C ALA A 31 -8.92 5.09 2.64
N LYS A 32 -9.82 5.96 3.13
CA LYS A 32 -10.84 5.59 4.12
C LYS A 32 -11.82 4.57 3.57
N GLU A 33 -12.30 4.74 2.34
CA GLU A 33 -13.20 3.78 1.70
C GLU A 33 -12.59 2.37 1.67
N LEU A 34 -11.34 2.23 1.21
CA LEU A 34 -10.65 0.94 1.14
C LEU A 34 -10.36 0.35 2.52
N LEU A 35 -9.83 1.16 3.44
CA LEU A 35 -9.42 0.68 4.77
C LEU A 35 -10.63 0.37 5.67
N PHE A 36 -11.70 1.16 5.62
CA PHE A 36 -12.87 0.93 6.48
C PHE A 36 -13.77 -0.20 5.99
N THR A 37 -13.76 -0.49 4.69
CA THR A 37 -14.54 -1.61 4.13
C THR A 37 -13.72 -2.88 3.97
N ALA A 38 -12.38 -2.80 4.07
CA ALA A 38 -11.47 -3.89 3.74
C ALA A 38 -11.76 -4.51 2.36
N LYS A 39 -12.31 -3.72 1.44
CA LYS A 39 -12.63 -4.19 0.10
C LYS A 39 -11.34 -4.40 -0.69
N LEU A 40 -11.36 -5.43 -1.51
CA LEU A 40 -10.32 -5.67 -2.49
C LEU A 40 -10.73 -5.02 -3.81
N ILE A 41 -9.77 -4.50 -4.54
CA ILE A 41 -9.96 -3.92 -5.87
C ILE A 41 -9.09 -4.65 -6.88
N ASP A 42 -9.57 -4.73 -8.12
CA ASP A 42 -8.79 -5.26 -9.22
C ASP A 42 -7.70 -4.26 -9.67
N ALA A 43 -6.80 -4.71 -10.52
CA ALA A 43 -5.71 -3.90 -11.02
C ALA A 43 -6.18 -2.66 -11.82
N LYS A 44 -7.31 -2.75 -12.53
CA LYS A 44 -7.84 -1.65 -13.34
C LYS A 44 -8.34 -0.52 -12.47
N GLU A 45 -9.08 -0.84 -11.41
CA GLU A 45 -9.49 0.14 -10.42
C GLU A 45 -8.28 0.70 -9.67
N ALA A 46 -7.31 -0.14 -9.31
CA ALA A 46 -6.08 0.28 -8.64
C ALA A 46 -5.29 1.30 -9.48
N GLU A 47 -5.17 1.07 -10.79
CA GLU A 47 -4.57 2.04 -11.72
C GLU A 47 -5.41 3.32 -11.81
N ARG A 48 -6.74 3.19 -12.00
CA ARG A 48 -7.66 4.32 -12.14
C ARG A 48 -7.63 5.27 -10.94
N ILE A 49 -7.42 4.75 -9.73
CA ILE A 49 -7.35 5.55 -8.50
C ILE A 49 -5.92 5.98 -8.13
N GLY A 50 -4.91 5.60 -8.93
CA GLY A 50 -3.51 5.97 -8.68
C GLY A 50 -2.82 5.16 -7.58
N LEU A 51 -3.33 3.98 -7.22
CA LEU A 51 -2.64 3.08 -6.28
C LEU A 51 -1.44 2.39 -6.93
N ILE A 52 -1.54 2.09 -8.23
CA ILE A 52 -0.47 1.54 -9.06
C ILE A 52 -0.30 2.39 -10.31
N ASN A 53 0.86 2.29 -10.95
CA ASN A 53 1.15 3.07 -12.16
C ASN A 53 0.42 2.55 -13.41
N ARG A 54 0.33 1.21 -13.58
CA ARG A 54 -0.22 0.56 -14.80
C ARG A 54 -0.77 -0.83 -14.48
N ALA A 55 -1.92 -1.19 -15.05
CA ALA A 55 -2.41 -2.56 -15.15
C ALA A 55 -2.22 -3.06 -16.59
N VAL A 56 -1.48 -4.16 -16.76
CA VAL A 56 -1.20 -4.77 -18.07
C VAL A 56 -1.58 -6.24 -18.09
N PRO A 57 -1.93 -6.83 -19.25
CA PRO A 57 -2.17 -8.27 -19.37
C PRO A 57 -1.02 -9.07 -18.74
N GLY A 58 -1.33 -10.18 -18.05
CA GLY A 58 -0.33 -10.97 -17.33
C GLY A 58 0.86 -11.38 -18.19
N ALA A 59 0.61 -11.78 -19.45
CA ALA A 59 1.65 -12.16 -20.41
C ALA A 59 2.59 -11.01 -20.81
N LYS A 60 2.19 -9.74 -20.59
CA LYS A 60 3.00 -8.54 -20.90
C LYS A 60 3.68 -7.94 -19.68
N LEU A 61 3.47 -8.50 -18.48
CA LEU A 61 3.98 -7.91 -17.25
C LEU A 61 5.50 -7.76 -17.25
N GLU A 62 6.22 -8.82 -17.61
CA GLU A 62 7.68 -8.84 -17.61
C GLU A 62 8.25 -7.87 -18.65
N GLU A 63 7.73 -7.91 -19.88
CA GLU A 63 8.07 -6.98 -20.96
C GLU A 63 7.89 -5.52 -20.51
N THR A 64 6.70 -5.17 -19.98
CA THR A 64 6.40 -3.79 -19.55
C THR A 64 7.32 -3.33 -18.40
N VAL A 65 7.67 -4.22 -17.47
CA VAL A 65 8.58 -3.90 -16.36
C VAL A 65 9.99 -3.67 -16.87
N LEU A 66 10.49 -4.53 -17.76
CA LEU A 66 11.81 -4.41 -18.37
C LEU A 66 11.92 -3.12 -19.20
N GLU A 67 10.93 -2.81 -20.03
CA GLU A 67 10.89 -1.57 -20.81
C GLU A 67 11.00 -0.34 -19.90
N LEU A 68 10.25 -0.31 -18.78
CA LEU A 68 10.34 0.79 -17.82
C LEU A 68 11.72 0.86 -17.15
N ALA A 69 12.29 -0.29 -16.78
CA ALA A 69 13.61 -0.35 -16.17
C ALA A 69 14.71 0.12 -17.14
N GLU A 70 14.61 -0.27 -18.42
CA GLU A 70 15.52 0.18 -19.48
C GLU A 70 15.43 1.69 -19.71
N GLN A 71 14.22 2.25 -19.70
CA GLN A 71 14.02 3.70 -19.76
C GLN A 71 14.71 4.42 -18.58
N MET A 72 14.56 3.89 -17.37
CA MET A 72 15.24 4.44 -16.19
C MET A 72 16.77 4.29 -16.31
N ALA A 73 17.27 3.18 -16.85
CA ALA A 73 18.70 2.93 -17.03
C ALA A 73 19.37 3.91 -18.03
N GLN A 74 18.61 4.59 -18.89
CA GLN A 74 19.14 5.64 -19.76
C GLN A 74 19.38 6.98 -19.03
N VAL A 75 18.89 7.13 -17.80
CA VAL A 75 19.08 8.35 -17.01
C VAL A 75 20.38 8.22 -16.20
N PRO A 76 21.24 9.26 -16.15
CA PRO A 76 22.44 9.24 -15.32
C PRO A 76 22.14 8.87 -13.87
N ALA A 77 22.88 7.88 -13.34
CA ALA A 77 22.59 7.26 -12.06
C ALA A 77 22.70 8.22 -10.87
N ASP A 78 23.62 9.19 -10.95
CA ASP A 78 23.77 10.27 -9.98
C ASP A 78 22.53 11.18 -9.97
N GLY A 79 22.07 11.60 -11.15
CA GLY A 79 20.84 12.38 -11.32
C GLY A 79 19.60 11.64 -10.80
N LEU A 80 19.46 10.35 -11.09
CA LEU A 80 18.38 9.52 -10.54
C LEU A 80 18.41 9.46 -9.02
N LYS A 81 19.59 9.24 -8.44
CA LYS A 81 19.75 9.16 -6.99
C LYS A 81 19.38 10.48 -6.32
N MET A 82 19.89 11.60 -6.85
CA MET A 82 19.59 12.93 -6.32
C MET A 82 18.09 13.26 -6.44
N ASN A 83 17.47 12.95 -7.58
CA ASN A 83 16.03 13.17 -7.76
C ASN A 83 15.19 12.29 -6.83
N LYS A 84 15.54 11.01 -6.67
CA LYS A 84 14.85 10.11 -5.73
C LYS A 84 14.91 10.66 -4.30
N GLU A 85 16.07 11.13 -3.87
CA GLU A 85 16.25 11.72 -2.55
C GLU A 85 15.43 13.01 -2.37
N ALA A 86 15.49 13.91 -3.35
CA ALA A 86 14.74 15.16 -3.33
C ALA A 86 13.22 14.94 -3.30
N LEU A 87 12.73 14.01 -4.13
CA LEU A 87 11.31 13.64 -4.17
C LEU A 87 10.88 13.01 -2.85
N ASN A 88 11.61 12.01 -2.34
CA ASN A 88 11.29 11.37 -1.06
C ASN A 88 11.31 12.38 0.11
N THR A 89 12.24 13.33 0.10
CA THR A 89 12.27 14.42 1.09
C THR A 89 11.04 15.31 0.98
N ALA A 90 10.59 15.63 -0.24
CA ALA A 90 9.34 16.38 -0.42
C ALA A 90 8.12 15.61 0.12
N ILE A 91 8.08 14.28 -0.07
CA ILE A 91 7.05 13.42 0.52
C ILE A 91 7.07 13.50 2.05
N GLU A 92 8.25 13.34 2.65
CA GLU A 92 8.44 13.45 4.10
C GLU A 92 7.90 14.76 4.64
N ILE A 93 8.26 15.89 4.01
CA ILE A 93 7.83 17.23 4.42
C ILE A 93 6.31 17.40 4.27
N MET A 94 5.73 17.00 3.14
CA MET A 94 4.29 17.18 2.87
C MET A 94 3.42 16.32 3.80
N ALA A 95 3.85 15.09 4.08
CA ALA A 95 3.04 14.12 4.79
C ALA A 95 3.42 14.00 6.27
N ASN A 96 4.51 14.63 6.72
CA ASN A 96 5.12 14.46 8.04
C ASN A 96 5.20 12.98 8.41
N LEU A 97 5.88 12.21 7.55
CA LEU A 97 5.83 10.75 7.62
C LEU A 97 6.41 10.24 8.94
N ASP A 98 7.46 10.84 9.51
CA ASP A 98 7.97 10.45 10.85
C ASP A 98 6.85 10.42 11.89
N ALA A 99 6.11 11.52 12.04
CA ALA A 99 5.01 11.60 12.99
C ALA A 99 3.89 10.59 12.65
N ALA A 100 3.56 10.45 11.36
CA ALA A 100 2.54 9.52 10.90
C ALA A 100 2.92 8.06 11.21
N PHE A 101 4.16 7.66 10.94
CA PHE A 101 4.68 6.32 11.20
C PHE A 101 4.76 6.02 12.70
N ARG A 102 5.17 6.99 13.52
CA ARG A 102 5.19 6.83 14.98
C ARG A 102 3.80 6.61 15.55
N TYR A 103 2.82 7.40 15.09
CA TYR A 103 1.43 7.21 15.50
C TYR A 103 0.86 5.87 15.01
N HIS A 104 1.10 5.51 13.75
CA HIS A 104 0.67 4.22 13.19
C HIS A 104 1.31 3.04 13.92
N SER A 105 2.58 3.13 14.31
CA SER A 105 3.27 2.08 15.08
C SER A 105 2.65 1.91 16.45
N HIS A 106 2.31 3.01 17.13
CA HIS A 106 1.57 2.97 18.39
C HIS A 106 0.20 2.29 18.22
N MET A 107 -0.57 2.68 17.20
CA MET A 107 -1.88 2.09 16.94
C MET A 107 -1.81 0.60 16.57
N ASN A 108 -0.82 0.20 15.79
CA ASN A 108 -0.57 -1.20 15.47
C ASN A 108 -0.21 -2.02 16.73
N ALA A 109 0.58 -1.47 17.64
CA ALA A 109 0.88 -2.12 18.92
C ALA A 109 -0.39 -2.30 19.77
N MET A 110 -1.24 -1.26 19.86
CA MET A 110 -2.52 -1.33 20.56
C MET A 110 -3.46 -2.39 19.97
N SER A 111 -3.53 -2.48 18.64
CA SER A 111 -4.31 -3.52 17.94
C SER A 111 -3.89 -4.93 18.37
N ARG A 112 -2.59 -5.21 18.41
CA ARG A 112 -2.06 -6.53 18.79
C ARG A 112 -2.30 -6.87 20.25
N LEU A 113 -2.24 -5.87 21.14
CA LEU A 113 -2.56 -6.07 22.55
C LEU A 113 -4.03 -6.45 22.73
N ARG A 114 -4.94 -5.79 22.01
CA ARG A 114 -6.37 -6.12 21.99
C ARG A 114 -6.63 -7.55 21.47
N GLU A 115 -6.00 -7.93 20.36
CA GLU A 115 -6.10 -9.29 19.82
C GLU A 115 -5.68 -10.36 20.83
N ARG A 116 -4.63 -10.09 21.62
CA ARG A 116 -4.17 -11.01 22.67
C ARG A 116 -5.16 -11.11 23.83
N SER A 117 -5.84 -10.02 24.20
CA SER A 117 -6.81 -10.02 25.30
C SER A 117 -8.17 -10.61 24.93
N GLU A 118 -8.63 -10.42 23.69
CA GLU A 118 -9.95 -10.88 23.22
C GLU A 118 -9.92 -12.30 22.60
N GLY A 119 -8.73 -12.88 22.40
CA GLY A 119 -8.54 -14.12 21.67
C GLY A 119 -8.40 -13.89 20.16
N SER A 120 -7.53 -14.67 19.50
CA SER A 120 -7.15 -14.46 18.09
C SER A 120 -8.35 -14.58 17.14
N SER A 121 -8.81 -13.44 16.60
CA SER A 121 -9.83 -13.40 15.54
C SER A 121 -9.33 -14.02 14.23
N LEU A 122 -8.01 -14.06 14.01
CA LEU A 122 -7.36 -14.75 12.88
C LEU A 122 -7.64 -16.26 12.91
N THR A 123 -7.62 -16.87 14.10
CA THR A 123 -7.89 -18.30 14.27
C THR A 123 -9.36 -18.64 14.01
N ALA A 124 -10.27 -17.68 14.28
CA ALA A 124 -11.68 -17.79 13.94
C ALA A 124 -11.95 -17.59 12.43
N LEU A 125 -11.21 -16.70 11.77
CA LEU A 125 -11.34 -16.43 10.34
C LEU A 125 -10.85 -17.61 9.47
N LEU A 126 -9.67 -18.17 9.79
CA LEU A 126 -9.11 -19.34 9.10
C LEU A 126 -9.98 -20.61 9.23
N ARG A 127 -10.84 -20.67 10.25
CA ARG A 127 -11.84 -21.75 10.40
C ARG A 127 -13.10 -21.52 9.57
N LYS A 128 -13.38 -20.28 9.17
CA LYS A 128 -14.59 -19.89 8.42
C LYS A 128 -14.39 -19.91 6.91
N GLU A 129 -13.13 -19.93 6.44
CA GLU A 129 -12.72 -20.07 5.03
C GLU A 129 -12.30 -21.51 4.65
N ARG A 130 -12.58 -22.50 5.50
CA ARG A 130 -12.56 -23.94 5.16
C ARG A 130 -13.97 -24.42 4.90
#